data_AF-A0A7S3T6E1-F1
#
_entry.id   AF-A0A7S3T6E1-F1
#
_cell.length_a   1.000
_cell.length_b   1.000
_cell.length_c   1.000
_cell.angle_alpha   90.00
_cell.angle_beta   90.00
_cell.angle_gamma   90.00
#
_symmetry.space_group_name_H-M   'P 1'
#
loop_
_entity.id
_entity.type
_entity.pdbx_description
1 polymer ?
#
loop_
_entity_poly.entity_id
_entity_poly.type
_entity_poly.pdbx_seq_one_letter_code
_entity_poly.pdbx_strand_id
1 'polypeptide(L)'
;RVPSVGGGEGGGADGGPWLGQLSGGEWQIRSRAATRAISHVVGQLRGLGLVSVVPPHASGRSTELVVINNHYATGEPFAVARREEEREKRSRQRKEPEEEEEDLADIEKERLRNIARNQELLRQLGLA
;
A
#
# COMPACT_ATOMS: atom_id res chain seq x y z
N ARG A 1 -40.41 -17.89 -23.01
CA ARG A 1 -40.72 -18.91 -21.98
C ARG A 1 -39.50 -19.04 -21.09
N VAL A 2 -39.51 -18.41 -19.92
CA VAL A 2 -38.42 -18.50 -18.93
C VAL A 2 -38.68 -19.76 -18.11
N PRO A 3 -37.73 -20.68 -17.91
CA PRO A 3 -37.99 -21.88 -17.13
C PRO A 3 -38.16 -21.51 -15.66
N SER A 4 -39.30 -21.92 -15.11
CA SER A 4 -39.63 -21.87 -13.69
C SER A 4 -38.75 -22.88 -12.96
N VAL A 5 -37.78 -22.40 -12.16
CA VAL A 5 -37.03 -23.27 -11.24
C VAL A 5 -37.84 -23.38 -9.96
N GLY A 6 -38.46 -24.56 -9.83
CA GLY A 6 -39.33 -24.96 -8.74
C GLY A 6 -38.67 -24.95 -7.37
N GLY A 7 -39.52 -24.86 -6.35
CA GLY A 7 -39.13 -25.10 -4.97
C GLY A 7 -38.71 -26.55 -4.77
N GLY A 8 -37.61 -26.71 -4.02
CA GLY A 8 -37.19 -27.97 -3.42
C GLY A 8 -36.53 -27.63 -2.09
N GLU A 9 -37.17 -28.05 -1.00
CA GLU A 9 -36.51 -28.24 0.29
C GLU A 9 -35.63 -29.49 0.19
N GLY A 10 -34.39 -29.42 0.68
CA GLY A 10 -33.56 -30.61 0.90
C GLY A 10 -32.06 -30.42 0.66
N GLY A 11 -31.28 -30.66 1.71
CA GLY A 11 -29.94 -31.26 1.65
C GLY A 11 -28.77 -30.32 1.30
N GLY A 12 -27.84 -30.14 2.24
CA GLY A 12 -26.62 -29.37 2.03
C GLY A 12 -25.60 -30.06 1.12
N ALA A 13 -24.90 -29.24 0.31
CA ALA A 13 -23.50 -29.36 -0.12
C ALA A 13 -23.17 -28.15 -1.03
N ASP A 14 -22.08 -27.44 -0.72
CA ASP A 14 -21.26 -26.58 -1.60
C ASP A 14 -21.88 -25.44 -2.42
N GLY A 15 -23.13 -25.04 -2.16
CA GLY A 15 -23.72 -23.84 -2.74
C GLY A 15 -23.93 -22.76 -1.70
N GLY A 16 -23.19 -21.65 -1.77
CA GLY A 16 -23.51 -20.43 -1.01
C GLY A 16 -24.96 -19.98 -1.27
N PRO A 17 -25.56 -19.16 -0.39
CA PRO A 17 -26.92 -18.67 -0.58
C PRO A 17 -27.04 -17.96 -1.93
N TRP A 18 -28.17 -18.17 -2.62
CA TRP A 18 -28.43 -17.55 -3.91
C TRP A 18 -28.39 -16.02 -3.78
N LEU A 19 -27.39 -15.41 -4.42
CA LEU A 19 -27.12 -13.96 -4.41
C LEU A 19 -27.96 -13.18 -5.44
N GLY A 20 -29.00 -13.80 -6.00
CA GLY A 20 -29.85 -13.13 -6.98
C GLY A 20 -29.30 -13.18 -8.40
N GLN A 21 -29.67 -12.17 -9.20
CA GLN A 21 -29.21 -11.97 -10.57
C GLN A 21 -28.64 -10.55 -10.72
N LEU A 22 -27.52 -10.40 -11.41
CA LEU A 22 -27.01 -9.09 -11.83
C LEU A 22 -27.75 -8.66 -13.10
N SER A 23 -28.49 -7.55 -13.04
CA SER A 23 -29.23 -7.03 -14.19
C SER A 23 -29.08 -5.51 -14.23
N GLY A 24 -28.60 -4.97 -15.35
CA GLY A 24 -28.42 -3.51 -15.52
C GLY A 24 -27.41 -2.88 -14.55
N GLY A 25 -26.47 -3.66 -14.03
CA GLY A 25 -25.48 -3.19 -13.04
C GLY A 25 -25.95 -3.30 -11.57
N GLU A 26 -27.20 -3.71 -11.33
CA GLU A 26 -27.75 -3.88 -9.98
C GLU A 26 -27.97 -5.35 -9.63
N TRP A 27 -27.72 -5.70 -8.36
CA TRP A 27 -28.02 -7.02 -7.83
C TRP A 27 -29.49 -7.12 -7.45
N GLN A 28 -30.23 -7.98 -8.15
CA GLN A 28 -31.62 -8.27 -7.84
C GLN A 28 -31.71 -9.51 -6.95
N ILE A 29 -31.85 -9.29 -5.65
CA ILE A 29 -32.02 -10.35 -4.64
C ILE A 29 -33.48 -10.39 -4.19
N ARG A 30 -34.09 -11.60 -4.13
CA ARG A 30 -35.42 -11.75 -3.53
C ARG A 30 -35.36 -11.38 -2.05
N SER A 31 -36.29 -10.55 -1.58
CA SER A 31 -36.34 -10.04 -0.19
C SER A 31 -36.17 -11.14 0.87
N ARG A 32 -36.84 -12.28 0.71
CA ARG A 32 -36.74 -13.45 1.62
C ARG A 32 -35.33 -14.03 1.76
N ALA A 33 -34.46 -13.81 0.79
CA ALA A 33 -33.09 -14.31 0.74
C ALA A 33 -32.05 -13.22 1.07
N ALA A 34 -32.45 -11.95 1.10
CA ALA A 34 -31.55 -10.81 1.25
C ALA A 34 -30.68 -10.90 2.50
N THR A 35 -31.29 -11.18 3.66
CA THR A 35 -30.53 -11.30 4.92
C THR A 35 -29.46 -12.39 4.85
N ARG A 36 -29.81 -13.58 4.33
CA ARG A 36 -28.85 -14.69 4.19
C ARG A 36 -27.74 -14.38 3.20
N ALA A 37 -28.07 -13.75 2.08
CA ALA A 37 -27.11 -13.31 1.06
C ALA A 37 -26.13 -12.29 1.64
N ILE A 38 -26.63 -11.27 2.34
CA ILE A 38 -25.80 -10.23 2.98
C ILE A 38 -24.89 -10.85 4.04
N SER A 39 -25.42 -11.69 4.94
CA SER A 39 -24.61 -12.34 5.97
C SER A 39 -23.49 -13.20 5.38
N HIS A 40 -23.75 -13.90 4.26
CA HIS A 40 -22.73 -14.69 3.58
C HIS A 40 -21.64 -13.83 2.94
N VAL A 41 -22.01 -12.77 2.22
CA VAL A 41 -21.05 -11.84 1.61
C VAL A 41 -20.19 -11.16 2.68
N VAL A 42 -20.81 -10.67 3.77
CA VAL A 42 -20.08 -10.08 4.90
C VAL A 42 -19.14 -11.11 5.54
N GLY A 43 -19.57 -12.36 5.69
CA GLY A 43 -18.74 -13.46 6.18
C GLY A 43 -17.50 -13.71 5.30
N GLN A 44 -17.67 -13.72 3.98
CA GLN A 44 -16.57 -13.84 3.03
C GLN A 44 -15.60 -12.65 3.12
N LEU A 45 -16.13 -11.42 3.13
CA LEU A 45 -15.32 -10.21 3.25
C LEU A 45 -14.54 -10.15 4.57
N ARG A 46 -15.14 -10.62 5.67
CA ARG A 46 -14.47 -10.78 6.96
C ARG A 46 -13.37 -11.84 6.90
N GLY A 47 -13.63 -12.97 6.27
CA GLY A 47 -12.62 -14.03 6.07
C GLY A 47 -11.42 -13.57 5.25
N LEU A 48 -11.65 -12.66 4.30
CA LEU A 48 -10.59 -11.99 3.52
C LEU A 48 -9.93 -10.80 4.26
N GLY A 49 -10.37 -10.46 5.47
CA GLY A 49 -9.85 -9.33 6.24
C GLY A 49 -10.21 -7.96 5.69
N LEU A 50 -11.11 -7.87 4.71
CA LEU A 50 -11.54 -6.61 4.08
C LEU A 50 -12.54 -5.83 4.94
N VAL A 51 -13.11 -6.48 5.95
CA VAL A 51 -14.19 -5.95 6.77
C VAL A 51 -14.06 -6.43 8.21
N SER A 52 -14.35 -5.56 9.16
CA SER A 52 -14.42 -5.83 10.60
C SER A 52 -15.84 -5.65 11.12
N VAL A 53 -16.28 -6.52 12.02
CA VAL A 53 -17.59 -6.39 12.69
C VAL A 53 -17.38 -5.71 14.05
N VAL A 54 -18.04 -4.58 14.25
CA VAL A 54 -18.04 -3.87 15.53
C VAL A 54 -19.17 -4.43 16.38
N PRO A 55 -18.88 -5.00 17.55
CA PRO A 55 -19.92 -5.49 18.44
C PRO A 55 -20.84 -4.33 18.84
N PRO A 56 -22.17 -4.54 18.93
CA PRO A 56 -23.09 -3.49 19.30
C PRO A 56 -22.75 -2.96 20.69
N HIS A 57 -22.36 -1.69 20.78
CA HIS A 57 -22.20 -1.01 22.06
C HIS A 57 -23.59 -0.81 22.67
N ALA A 58 -23.89 -1.58 23.72
CA ALA A 58 -24.81 -1.34 24.84
C ALA A 58 -26.03 -0.42 24.61
N SER A 59 -26.61 -0.46 23.42
CA SER A 59 -27.85 0.19 23.03
C SER A 59 -28.63 -0.93 22.38
N GLY A 60 -29.84 -1.22 22.86
CA GLY A 60 -30.62 -2.43 22.55
C GLY A 60 -31.03 -2.65 21.08
N ARG A 61 -30.22 -2.24 20.11
CA ARG A 61 -30.32 -2.55 18.69
C ARG A 61 -29.32 -3.67 18.38
N SER A 62 -29.84 -4.82 17.97
CA SER A 62 -29.08 -6.02 17.61
C SER A 62 -28.47 -5.97 16.21
N THR A 63 -28.30 -4.77 15.64
CA THR A 63 -27.75 -4.63 14.29
C THR A 63 -26.24 -4.62 14.36
N GLU A 64 -25.61 -5.66 13.80
CA GLU A 64 -24.16 -5.73 13.65
C GLU A 64 -23.67 -4.57 12.77
N LEU A 65 -22.75 -3.77 13.30
CA LEU A 65 -22.09 -2.71 12.52
C LEU A 65 -20.89 -3.30 11.81
N VAL A 66 -20.77 -2.99 10.53
CA VAL A 66 -19.77 -3.56 9.63
C VAL A 66 -18.89 -2.42 9.11
N VAL A 67 -17.59 -2.47 9.43
CA VAL A 67 -16.60 -1.46 9.06
C VAL A 67 -15.71 -2.01 7.96
N ILE A 68 -15.53 -1.25 6.88
CA ILE A 68 -14.63 -1.62 5.78
C ILE A 68 -13.19 -1.31 6.19
N ASN A 69 -12.32 -2.32 6.10
CA ASN A 69 -10.89 -2.16 6.31
C ASN A 69 -10.28 -1.67 4.99
N ASN A 70 -9.82 -0.41 4.98
CA ASN A 70 -9.13 0.13 3.82
C ASN A 70 -7.67 -0.37 3.81
N HIS A 71 -7.34 -1.25 2.87
CA HIS A 71 -5.97 -1.77 2.68
C HIS A 71 -5.15 -0.95 1.68
N TYR A 72 -5.78 -0.03 0.95
CA TYR A 72 -5.15 0.74 -0.14
C TYR A 72 -4.93 2.21 0.20
N ALA A 73 -5.67 2.75 1.17
CA ALA A 73 -5.35 4.02 1.77
C ALA A 73 -4.89 3.78 3.20
N THR A 74 -3.58 3.72 3.40
CA THR A 74 -3.01 4.40 4.55
C THR A 74 -3.48 5.85 4.45
N GLY A 75 -4.56 6.19 5.16
CA GLY A 75 -4.90 7.60 5.38
C GLY A 75 -3.60 8.27 5.83
N GLU A 76 -3.16 9.29 5.08
CA GLU A 76 -1.82 9.87 5.21
C GLU A 76 -1.42 9.91 6.69
N PRO A 77 -0.29 9.29 7.09
CA PRO A 77 0.17 9.43 8.45
C PRO A 77 0.32 10.93 8.69
N PHE A 78 -0.42 11.42 9.67
CA PHE A 78 -0.55 12.82 10.08
C PHE A 78 0.68 13.66 9.73
N ALA A 79 0.47 14.91 9.29
CA ALA A 79 1.43 15.92 8.83
C ALA A 79 2.86 15.94 9.46
N VAL A 80 3.05 15.34 10.64
CA VAL A 80 4.33 15.04 11.27
C VAL A 80 5.22 14.11 10.42
N ALA A 81 4.71 12.99 9.88
CA ALA A 81 5.52 12.04 9.10
C ALA A 81 6.01 12.65 7.78
N ARG A 82 5.15 13.42 7.11
CA ARG A 82 5.50 14.17 5.89
C ARG A 82 6.55 15.26 6.17
N ARG A 83 6.48 15.92 7.33
CA ARG A 83 7.48 16.92 7.74
C ARG A 83 8.83 16.29 8.06
N GLU A 84 8.86 15.11 8.67
CA GLU A 84 10.10 14.37 8.92
C GLU A 84 10.76 13.91 7.61
N GLU A 85 9.97 13.39 6.67
CA GLU A 85 10.48 12.98 5.35
C GLU A 85 10.99 14.18 4.53
N GLU A 86 10.30 15.32 4.54
CA GLU A 86 10.78 16.55 3.90
C GLU A 86 12.04 17.10 4.56
N ARG A 87 12.17 16.97 5.90
CA ARG A 87 13.37 17.39 6.64
C ARG A 87 14.56 16.49 6.34
N GLU A 88 14.34 15.19 6.21
CA GLU A 88 15.37 14.21 5.86
C GLU A 88 15.82 14.34 4.40
N LYS A 89 14.89 14.59 3.47
CA LYS A 89 15.23 14.90 2.07
C LYS A 89 16.08 16.17 1.96
N ARG A 90 15.72 17.23 2.69
CA ARG A 90 16.50 18.49 2.71
C ARG A 90 17.86 18.34 3.35
N SER A 91 18.03 17.48 4.36
CA SER A 91 19.34 17.27 4.98
C SER A 91 20.27 16.45 4.10
N ARG A 92 19.76 15.46 3.37
CA ARG A 92 20.54 14.68 2.38
C ARG A 92 20.96 15.54 1.19
N GLN A 93 20.03 16.31 0.62
CA GLN A 93 20.33 17.23 -0.50
C GLN A 93 21.39 18.29 -0.18
N ARG A 94 21.60 18.60 1.10
CA ARG A 94 22.57 19.62 1.53
C ARG A 94 23.94 19.01 1.84
N LYS A 95 24.01 17.72 2.16
CA LYS A 95 25.25 16.99 2.44
C LYS A 95 25.92 16.46 1.18
N GLU A 96 25.14 15.95 0.23
CA GLU A 96 25.67 15.47 -1.07
C GLU A 96 26.58 16.49 -1.79
N PRO A 97 26.21 17.78 -1.96
CA PRO A 97 27.09 18.73 -2.63
C PRO A 97 28.33 19.12 -1.81
N GLU A 98 28.25 19.08 -0.47
CA GLU A 98 29.41 19.37 0.40
C GLU A 98 30.43 18.22 0.34
N GLU A 99 29.97 16.96 0.34
CA GLU A 99 30.82 15.77 0.19
C GLU A 99 31.44 15.69 -1.22
N GLU A 100 30.68 16.00 -2.27
CA GLU A 100 31.21 16.05 -3.65
C GLU A 100 32.28 17.14 -3.85
N GLU A 101 32.14 18.32 -3.22
CA GLU A 101 33.15 19.38 -3.27
C GLU A 101 34.44 19.01 -2.52
N GLU A 102 34.34 18.32 -1.38
CA GLU A 102 35.51 17.84 -0.62
C GLU A 102 36.29 16.76 -1.40
N ASP A 103 35.58 15.81 -2.01
CA ASP A 103 36.20 14.75 -2.81
C ASP A 103 36.95 15.31 -4.04
N LEU A 104 36.37 16.29 -4.74
CA LEU A 104 37.01 16.96 -5.87
C LEU A 104 38.28 17.73 -5.43
N ALA A 105 38.25 18.36 -4.26
CA ALA A 105 39.40 19.10 -3.73
C ALA A 105 40.57 18.17 -3.39
N ASP A 106 40.29 16.95 -2.90
CA ASP A 106 41.33 15.99 -2.56
C ASP A 106 41.93 15.31 -3.80
N ILE A 107 41.12 15.04 -4.83
CA ILE A 107 41.60 14.55 -6.13
C ILE A 107 42.56 15.57 -6.78
N GLU A 108 42.22 16.87 -6.76
CA GLU A 108 43.08 17.90 -7.36
C GLU A 108 44.42 18.04 -6.60
N LYS A 109 44.41 17.94 -5.26
CA LYS A 109 45.65 17.92 -4.46
C LYS A 109 46.54 16.73 -4.83
N GLU A 110 45.96 15.55 -5.02
CA GLU A 110 46.72 14.36 -5.38
C GLU A 110 47.30 14.48 -6.80
N ARG A 111 46.52 15.02 -7.74
CA ARG A 111 46.98 15.33 -9.10
C ARG A 111 48.19 16.27 -9.09
N LEU A 112 48.14 17.36 -8.32
CA LEU A 112 49.25 18.31 -8.20
C LEU A 112 50.51 17.68 -7.59
N ARG A 113 50.36 16.82 -6.58
CA ARG A 113 51.49 16.07 -6.00
C ARG A 113 52.14 15.13 -7.03
N ASN A 114 51.33 14.46 -7.85
CA ASN A 114 51.82 13.57 -8.90
C ASN A 114 52.55 14.35 -10.01
N ILE A 115 52.04 15.52 -10.41
CA ILE A 115 52.72 16.40 -11.37
C ILE A 115 54.08 16.84 -10.81
N ALA A 116 54.14 17.30 -9.57
CA ALA A 116 55.39 17.73 -8.94
C ALA A 116 56.41 16.57 -8.84
N ARG A 117 55.95 15.37 -8.47
CA ARG A 117 56.80 14.16 -8.43
C ARG A 117 57.34 13.79 -9.81
N ASN A 118 56.49 13.85 -10.84
CA ASN A 118 56.89 13.53 -12.21
C ASN A 118 57.86 14.59 -12.78
N GLN A 119 57.66 15.87 -12.47
CA GLN A 119 58.58 16.93 -12.85
C GLN A 119 59.97 16.72 -12.23
N GLU A 120 60.04 16.34 -10.94
CA GLU A 120 61.32 16.05 -10.30
C GLU A 120 61.99 14.79 -10.87
N LEU A 121 61.22 13.75 -11.19
CA LEU A 121 61.73 12.55 -11.89
C LEU A 121 62.29 12.90 -13.28
N LEU A 122 61.59 13.71 -14.06
CA LEU A 122 62.06 14.14 -15.38
C LEU A 122 63.36 14.95 -15.26
N ARG A 123 63.48 15.80 -14.23
CA ARG A 123 64.70 16.57 -13.94
C ARG A 123 65.87 15.66 -13.56
N GLN A 124 65.63 14.63 -12.76
CA GLN A 124 66.65 13.64 -12.38
C GLN A 124 67.11 12.76 -13.55
N LEU A 125 66.21 12.50 -14.51
CA LEU A 125 66.51 11.75 -15.74
C LEU A 125 67.14 12.62 -16.85
N GLY A 126 67.24 13.94 -16.65
CA GLY A 126 67.79 14.88 -17.64
C GLY A 126 66.90 15.07 -18.88
N LEU A 127 65.60 14.81 -18.74
CA LEU A 127 64.62 14.85 -19.83
C LEU A 127 63.72 16.11 -19.80
N ALA A 128 63.92 16.99 -18.82
CA ALA A 128 63.22 18.26 -18.65
C ALA A 128 64.21 19.40 -18.37
#